data_AF-A0A4V2YNA2-F1
#
_entry.id   AF-A0A4V2YNA2-F1
#
_cell.length_a   1.000
_cell.length_b   1.000
_cell.length_c   1.000
_cell.angle_alpha   90.00
_cell.angle_beta   90.00
_cell.angle_gamma   90.00
#
_symmetry.space_group_name_H-M   'P 1'
#
loop_
_entity.id
_entity.type
_entity.pdbx_description
1 polymer ?
#
loop_
_entity_poly.entity_id
_entity_poly.type
_entity_poly.pdbx_seq_one_letter_code
_entity_poly.pdbx_strand_id
1 'polypeptide(L)'
;MRSRKTPPRAAPSSARGGHFDLGSHPHDHHTGDLPNLLVGADGTGTTSLVTDRFRMAQLFDSDGSAIMIHAPADNHANIPDRYRSAAGEEGPDAETRRPATPADASPAA
;
A
#
# COMPACT_ATOMS: atom_id res chain seq x y z
N MET A 1 10.25 -9.05 -39.30
CA MET A 1 9.45 -8.35 -38.27
C MET A 1 9.95 -8.80 -36.90
N ARG A 2 10.50 -7.90 -36.06
CA ARG A 2 10.82 -8.24 -34.67
C ARG A 2 9.65 -7.76 -33.80
N SER A 3 8.94 -8.68 -33.15
CA SER A 3 7.92 -8.34 -32.17
C SER A 3 8.55 -7.56 -31.03
N ARG A 4 8.18 -6.30 -30.89
CA ARG A 4 8.45 -5.53 -29.66
C ARG A 4 7.47 -6.03 -28.61
N LYS A 5 7.95 -6.89 -27.72
CA LYS A 5 7.25 -7.20 -26.47
C LYS A 5 7.28 -5.91 -25.66
N THR A 6 6.14 -5.21 -25.60
CA THR A 6 5.99 -4.06 -24.71
C THR A 6 6.30 -4.57 -23.28
N PRO A 7 7.31 -4.04 -22.59
CA PRO A 7 7.52 -4.41 -21.20
C PRO A 7 6.25 -4.04 -20.42
N PRO A 8 5.82 -4.86 -19.43
CA PRO A 8 4.72 -4.47 -18.58
C PRO A 8 5.03 -3.10 -18.00
N ARG A 9 4.08 -2.17 -18.13
CA ARG A 9 4.20 -0.84 -17.54
C ARG A 9 4.38 -1.06 -16.05
N ALA A 10 5.52 -0.61 -15.52
CA ALA A 10 5.80 -0.66 -14.09
C ALA A 10 4.60 -0.05 -13.35
N ALA A 11 4.14 -0.73 -12.28
CA ALA A 11 3.03 -0.22 -11.49
C ALA A 11 3.36 1.20 -11.02
N PRO A 12 2.41 2.14 -10.99
CA PRO A 12 2.68 3.54 -10.63
C PRO A 12 3.37 3.69 -9.27
N SER A 13 3.19 2.73 -8.34
CA SER A 13 3.90 2.66 -7.06
C SER A 13 5.39 2.39 -7.20
N SER A 14 5.80 1.44 -8.05
CA SER A 14 7.22 1.07 -8.23
C SER A 14 8.11 2.22 -8.71
N ALA A 15 7.53 3.25 -9.36
CA ALA A 15 8.25 4.44 -9.79
C ALA A 15 8.44 5.48 -8.67
N ARG A 16 7.73 5.36 -7.55
CA ARG A 16 7.70 6.33 -6.44
C ARG A 16 8.25 5.78 -5.12
N GLY A 17 8.78 4.55 -5.12
CA GLY A 17 9.26 3.90 -3.91
C GLY A 17 8.14 3.25 -3.09
N GLY A 18 8.42 3.04 -1.82
CA GLY A 18 7.48 2.47 -0.85
C GLY A 18 6.56 3.52 -0.20
N HIS A 19 5.75 3.10 0.77
CA HIS A 19 5.02 4.00 1.67
C HIS A 19 5.99 4.99 2.33
N PHE A 20 5.51 6.23 2.48
CA PHE A 20 6.25 7.28 3.18
C PHE A 20 6.48 6.87 4.64
N ASP A 21 7.74 6.77 5.06
CA ASP A 21 8.09 6.47 6.44
C ASP A 21 9.30 7.28 6.91
N LEU A 22 9.16 7.95 8.04
CA LEU A 22 10.25 8.71 8.69
C LEU A 22 11.17 7.83 9.53
N GLY A 23 10.93 6.52 9.52
CA GLY A 23 11.69 5.52 10.24
C GLY A 23 11.96 4.30 9.36
N SER A 24 11.75 3.12 9.94
CA SER A 24 11.83 1.84 9.24
C SER A 24 10.84 0.88 9.88
N HIS A 25 9.59 1.31 9.96
CA HIS A 25 8.49 0.53 10.51
C HIS A 25 8.00 -0.50 9.49
N PRO A 26 7.46 -1.65 9.93
CA PRO A 26 6.67 -2.50 9.04
C PRO A 26 5.28 -1.90 8.81
N HIS A 27 4.62 -2.24 7.70
CA HIS A 27 3.19 -2.02 7.55
C HIS A 27 2.44 -2.82 8.65
N ASP A 28 1.47 -2.25 9.36
CA ASP A 28 0.68 -1.02 9.11
C ASP A 28 1.14 0.26 9.82
N HIS A 29 2.41 0.33 10.22
CA HIS A 29 2.93 1.41 11.04
C HIS A 29 3.81 2.40 10.27
N HIS A 30 3.83 2.39 8.93
CA HIS A 30 4.54 3.46 8.22
C HIS A 30 3.91 4.82 8.57
N THR A 31 4.72 5.86 8.48
CA THR A 31 4.28 7.22 8.78
C THR A 31 3.13 7.67 7.88
N GLY A 32 3.14 7.24 6.61
CA GLY A 32 2.15 7.51 5.58
C GLY A 32 1.07 6.44 5.40
N ASP A 33 0.99 5.44 6.29
CA ASP A 33 -0.16 4.52 6.31
C ASP A 33 -1.40 5.29 6.76
N LEU A 34 -2.42 5.33 5.90
CA LEU A 34 -3.66 6.09 6.11
C LEU A 34 -4.88 5.16 6.06
N PRO A 35 -6.01 5.54 6.69
CA PRO A 35 -7.24 4.77 6.59
C PRO A 35 -7.72 4.60 5.14
N ASN A 36 -8.38 3.49 4.86
CA ASN A 36 -8.99 3.20 3.56
C ASN A 36 -9.95 4.32 3.09
N LEU A 37 -9.88 4.67 1.81
CA LEU A 37 -10.88 5.49 1.13
C LEU A 37 -12.08 4.63 0.75
N LEU A 38 -13.26 4.95 1.28
CA LEU A 38 -14.51 4.31 0.89
C LEU A 38 -15.10 5.01 -0.34
N VAL A 39 -15.39 4.24 -1.38
CA VAL A 39 -15.95 4.71 -2.66
C VAL A 39 -17.34 4.14 -2.85
N GLY A 40 -18.32 4.99 -3.13
CA GLY A 40 -19.70 4.61 -3.40
C GLY A 40 -19.87 3.87 -4.73
N ALA A 41 -21.03 3.23 -4.92
CA ALA A 41 -21.36 2.52 -6.15
C ALA A 41 -21.40 3.43 -7.40
N ASP A 42 -21.53 4.74 -7.21
CA ASP A 42 -21.45 5.77 -8.24
C ASP A 42 -20.01 6.15 -8.63
N GLY A 43 -19.00 5.52 -7.99
CA GLY A 43 -17.59 5.79 -8.22
C GLY A 43 -17.04 7.00 -7.47
N THR A 44 -17.82 7.63 -6.59
CA THR A 44 -17.38 8.81 -5.82
C THR A 44 -16.96 8.42 -4.40
N GLY A 45 -15.82 8.92 -3.95
CA GLY A 45 -15.36 8.79 -2.57
C GLY A 45 -14.81 10.13 -2.07
N THR A 46 -15.05 10.46 -0.81
CA THR A 46 -14.45 11.62 -0.15
C THR A 46 -14.06 11.22 1.26
N THR A 47 -12.85 11.58 1.67
CA THR A 47 -12.36 11.35 3.03
C THR A 47 -11.69 12.62 3.57
N SER A 48 -11.67 12.76 4.88
CA SER A 48 -10.93 13.79 5.60
C SER A 48 -10.35 13.13 6.84
N LEU A 49 -9.05 13.29 7.03
CA LEU A 49 -8.31 12.69 8.13
C LEU A 49 -7.45 13.74 8.80
N VAL A 50 -7.18 13.51 10.08
CA VAL A 50 -6.21 14.26 10.87
C VAL A 50 -5.21 13.24 11.39
N THR A 51 -3.92 13.52 11.20
CA THR A 51 -2.83 12.67 11.67
C THR A 51 -1.74 13.56 12.25
N ASP A 52 -1.10 13.07 13.31
CA ASP A 52 0.07 13.67 13.95
C ASP A 52 1.36 12.90 13.65
N ARG A 53 1.28 11.85 12.81
CA ARG A 53 2.41 10.97 12.46
C ARG A 53 3.52 11.70 11.69
N PHE A 54 3.19 12.79 11.00
CA PHE A 54 4.15 13.62 10.26
C PHE A 54 3.76 15.10 10.26
N ARG A 55 4.70 15.94 9.82
CA ARG A 55 4.58 17.38 9.66
C ARG A 55 4.64 17.75 8.18
N MET A 56 4.00 18.87 7.81
CA MET A 56 3.98 19.36 6.43
C MET A 56 5.36 19.46 5.79
N ALA A 57 6.37 19.95 6.53
CA ALA A 57 7.73 20.10 6.02
C ALA A 57 8.37 18.76 5.59
N GLN A 58 7.95 17.65 6.18
CA GLN A 58 8.48 16.32 5.88
C GLN A 58 7.93 15.73 4.57
N LEU A 59 6.84 16.28 4.03
CA LEU A 59 6.26 15.85 2.75
C LEU A 59 6.98 16.46 1.53
N PHE A 60 7.83 17.46 1.76
CA PHE A 60 8.53 18.24 0.74
C PHE A 60 10.05 18.11 0.91
N ASP A 61 10.52 16.90 1.21
CA ASP A 61 11.93 16.55 1.16
C ASP A 61 12.46 16.54 -0.29
N SER A 62 13.66 15.99 -0.51
CA SER A 62 14.37 16.14 -1.79
C SER A 62 13.68 15.53 -2.99
N ASP A 63 12.90 14.47 -2.79
CA ASP A 63 12.11 13.77 -3.81
C ASP A 63 10.60 14.04 -3.65
N GLY A 64 10.18 14.53 -2.49
CA GLY A 64 8.81 14.88 -2.19
C GLY A 64 7.94 13.63 -1.99
N SER A 65 6.72 13.86 -1.52
CA SER A 65 5.75 12.79 -1.27
C SER A 65 4.60 12.78 -2.28
N ALA A 66 3.92 11.63 -2.39
CA ALA A 66 2.71 11.48 -3.19
C ALA A 66 1.60 10.81 -2.39
N ILE A 67 0.35 11.23 -2.61
CA ILE A 67 -0.83 10.49 -2.19
C ILE A 67 -1.19 9.49 -3.30
N MET A 68 -1.38 8.22 -2.93
CA MET A 68 -1.78 7.16 -3.85
C MET A 68 -3.07 6.50 -3.39
N ILE A 69 -3.94 6.17 -4.34
CA ILE A 69 -5.14 5.36 -4.11
C ILE A 69 -4.88 4.01 -4.78
N HIS A 70 -4.91 2.95 -3.99
CA HIS A 70 -4.78 1.59 -4.47
C HIS A 70 -6.15 1.04 -4.89
N ALA A 71 -6.13 0.04 -5.78
CA ALA A 71 -7.37 -0.56 -6.28
C ALA A 71 -7.99 -1.52 -5.22
N PRO A 72 -7.24 -2.49 -4.67
CA PRO A 72 -7.66 -3.21 -3.45
C PRO A 72 -7.62 -2.35 -2.19
N ALA A 73 -8.45 -2.73 -1.22
CA ALA A 73 -8.41 -2.17 0.13
C ALA A 73 -7.15 -2.60 0.87
N ASP A 74 -6.68 -1.74 1.77
CA ASP A 74 -5.62 -2.06 2.73
C ASP A 74 -6.16 -3.03 3.79
N ASN A 75 -5.39 -4.09 4.08
CA ASN A 75 -5.70 -5.07 5.11
C ASN A 75 -5.02 -4.76 6.46
N HIS A 76 -4.21 -3.70 6.55
CA HIS A 76 -3.51 -3.25 7.75
C HIS A 76 -2.60 -4.31 8.39
N ALA A 77 -2.03 -5.20 7.56
CA ALA A 77 -1.32 -6.40 8.02
C ALA A 77 -2.10 -7.24 9.06
N ASN A 78 -3.44 -7.12 9.08
CA ASN A 78 -4.29 -7.74 10.09
C ASN A 78 -4.62 -9.19 9.71
N ILE A 79 -3.61 -10.05 9.83
CA ILE A 79 -3.72 -11.49 9.60
C ILE A 79 -3.41 -12.20 10.94
N PRO A 80 -4.41 -12.72 11.66
CA PRO A 80 -4.17 -13.46 12.89
C PRO A 80 -3.40 -14.77 12.68
N ASP A 81 -2.59 -15.18 13.65
CA ASP A 81 -1.70 -16.35 13.60
C ASP A 81 -2.39 -17.70 13.30
N ARG A 82 -3.72 -17.77 13.43
CA ARG A 82 -4.53 -18.93 13.02
C ARG A 82 -4.53 -19.15 11.50
N TYR A 83 -4.16 -18.15 10.71
CA TYR A 83 -3.99 -18.25 9.26
C TYR A 83 -2.52 -18.41 8.91
N ARG A 84 -2.26 -19.08 7.79
CA ARG A 84 -0.91 -19.28 7.27
C ARG A 84 -0.80 -18.84 5.82
N SER A 85 0.35 -18.26 5.48
CA SER A 85 0.72 -18.00 4.09
C SER A 85 0.99 -19.31 3.34
N ALA A 86 1.12 -19.23 2.02
CA ALA A 86 1.53 -20.38 1.20
C ALA A 86 2.92 -20.92 1.56
N ALA A 87 3.78 -20.07 2.14
CA ALA A 87 5.10 -20.45 2.64
C ALA A 87 5.05 -21.05 4.07
N GLY A 88 3.86 -21.11 4.70
CA GLY A 88 3.65 -21.68 6.03
C GLY A 88 3.84 -20.69 7.19
N GLU A 89 4.11 -19.42 6.90
CA GLU A 89 4.25 -18.36 7.91
C GLU A 89 2.91 -18.10 8.59
N GLU A 90 2.90 -18.05 9.92
CA GLU A 90 1.73 -17.65 10.70
C GLU A 90 1.58 -16.13 10.65
N GLY A 91 0.34 -15.67 10.54
CA GLY A 91 0.03 -14.24 10.51
C GLY A 91 0.47 -13.57 9.20
N PRO A 92 0.79 -12.26 9.21
CA PRO A 92 1.13 -11.54 7.99
C PRO A 92 2.52 -11.94 7.49
N ASP A 93 2.60 -12.24 6.20
CA ASP A 93 3.87 -12.57 5.56
C ASP A 93 4.69 -11.32 5.21
N ALA A 94 5.90 -11.54 4.70
CA ALA A 94 6.78 -10.46 4.28
C ALA A 94 6.16 -9.55 3.22
N GLU A 95 5.30 -10.07 2.33
CA GLU A 95 4.64 -9.27 1.30
C GLU A 95 3.55 -8.37 1.89
N THR A 96 2.74 -8.90 2.81
CA THR A 96 1.72 -8.16 3.54
C THR A 96 2.31 -7.01 4.35
N ARG A 97 3.55 -7.17 4.84
CA ARG A 97 4.26 -6.13 5.61
C ARG A 97 4.98 -5.10 4.74
N ARG A 98 4.95 -5.24 3.40
CA ARG A 98 5.72 -4.37 2.50
C ARG A 98 5.07 -3.01 2.28
N PRO A 99 5.86 -1.99 1.94
CA PRO A 99 5.37 -0.66 1.67
C PRO A 99 4.77 -0.46 0.25
N ALA A 100 4.30 -1.50 -0.47
CA ALA A 100 3.91 -1.30 -1.88
C ALA A 100 2.88 -2.27 -2.48
N THR A 101 2.28 -3.17 -1.71
CA THR A 101 1.38 -4.18 -2.27
C THR A 101 -0.07 -3.86 -1.91
N PRO A 102 -0.98 -3.76 -2.90
CA PRO A 102 -2.38 -3.95 -2.58
C PRO A 102 -2.54 -5.31 -1.92
N ALA A 103 -3.38 -5.41 -0.88
CA ALA A 103 -3.71 -6.69 -0.27
C ALA A 103 -3.99 -7.70 -1.38
N ASP A 104 -3.25 -8.81 -1.39
CA ASP A 104 -3.50 -9.91 -2.31
C ASP A 104 -4.95 -10.31 -2.08
N ALA A 105 -5.81 -9.98 -3.05
CA ALA A 105 -7.19 -10.39 -3.00
C ALA A 105 -7.14 -11.91 -3.10
N SER A 106 -7.25 -12.57 -1.94
CA SER A 106 -7.50 -14.02 -1.89
C SER A 106 -8.56 -14.30 -2.94
N PRO A 107 -8.30 -15.19 -3.94
CA PRO A 107 -9.23 -15.37 -5.03
C PRO A 107 -10.58 -15.74 -4.41
N ALA A 108 -11.58 -14.89 -4.67
CA ALA A 108 -12.95 -15.22 -4.34
C ALA A 108 -13.22 -16.63 -4.89
N ALA A 109 -13.69 -17.50 -3.99
CA ALA A 109 -14.15 -18.84 -4.32
C ALA A 109 -15.30 -18.80 -5.33
#